data_AF-C6PXZ7-F1
#
_entry.id   AF-C6PXZ7-F1
#
_cell.length_a   1.000
_cell.length_b   1.000
_cell.length_c   1.000
_cell.angle_alpha   90.00
_cell.angle_beta   90.00
_cell.angle_gamma   90.00
#
_symmetry.space_group_name_H-M   'P 1'
#
loop_
_entity.id
_entity.type
_entity.pdbx_description
1 polymer ?
#
loop_
_entity_poly.entity_id
_entity_poly.type
_entity_poly.pdbx_seq_one_letter_code
_entity_poly.pdbx_strand_id
1 'polypeptide(L)'
;MFKFEEDKTYSMPPFFGGTVFDANFTATANTLALNFTFSTDGKELDKFLPKGFELLKPELTISLSQLRGCNWFVGGGYNLIQVQVPARFNGKHDKLEGVFPLVIWENNTIPITGGREQSGQPKIFADIEDLHAYDGRYFTNASIFGETFIRLEMSETKLWEKES
;
A
#
# COMPACT_ATOMS: atom_id res chain seq x y z
N MET A 1 -38.44 0.54 -3.30
CA MET A 1 -37.42 0.64 -4.37
C MET A 1 -36.21 1.37 -3.81
N PHE A 2 -34.99 0.94 -4.18
CA PHE A 2 -33.74 1.54 -3.69
C PHE A 2 -33.59 3.01 -4.13
N LYS A 3 -33.03 3.85 -3.27
CA LYS A 3 -32.63 5.23 -3.53
C LYS A 3 -31.35 5.54 -2.77
N PHE A 4 -30.46 6.33 -3.37
CA PHE A 4 -29.32 6.89 -2.66
C PHE A 4 -29.78 7.96 -1.65
N GLU A 5 -29.09 8.04 -0.52
CA GLU A 5 -29.26 9.04 0.53
C GLU A 5 -28.11 10.04 0.45
N GLU A 6 -28.41 11.33 0.61
CA GLU A 6 -27.47 12.44 0.36
C GLU A 6 -26.29 12.48 1.35
N ASP A 7 -26.46 11.90 2.54
CA ASP A 7 -25.49 11.90 3.63
C ASP A 7 -24.67 10.61 3.73
N LYS A 8 -24.79 9.70 2.74
CA LYS A 8 -24.10 8.40 2.76
C LYS A 8 -23.06 8.25 1.66
N THR A 9 -22.03 7.49 2.01
CA THR A 9 -21.04 6.93 1.09
C THR A 9 -21.37 5.49 0.76
N TYR A 10 -21.07 5.06 -0.47
CA TYR A 10 -21.45 3.76 -0.98
C TYR A 10 -20.28 3.07 -1.70
N SER A 11 -20.23 1.75 -1.57
CA SER A 11 -19.48 0.84 -2.43
C SER A 11 -20.45 -0.12 -3.11
N MET A 12 -20.03 -0.78 -4.19
CA MET A 12 -20.84 -1.85 -4.74
C MET A 12 -20.90 -3.05 -3.77
N PRO A 13 -22.08 -3.70 -3.62
CA PRO A 13 -23.40 -3.37 -4.18
C PRO A 13 -24.17 -2.30 -3.36
N PRO A 14 -24.52 -1.13 -3.92
CA PRO A 14 -25.07 0.00 -3.15
C PRO A 14 -26.48 -0.24 -2.61
N PHE A 15 -27.24 -1.15 -3.23
CA PHE A 15 -28.61 -1.47 -2.85
C PHE A 15 -28.72 -2.28 -1.55
N PHE A 16 -27.59 -2.68 -0.95
CA PHE A 16 -27.54 -3.21 0.42
C PHE A 16 -27.32 -2.13 1.49
N GLY A 17 -27.10 -0.88 1.11
CA GLY A 17 -26.92 0.25 2.03
C GLY A 17 -25.58 0.94 1.86
N GLY A 18 -25.44 2.07 2.56
CA GLY A 18 -24.22 2.87 2.64
C GLY A 18 -23.91 3.27 4.07
N THR A 19 -22.78 3.94 4.26
CA THR A 19 -22.31 4.42 5.57
C THR A 19 -22.43 5.94 5.62
N VAL A 20 -22.93 6.48 6.73
CA VAL A 20 -22.98 7.94 6.95
C VAL A 20 -21.60 8.55 6.74
N PHE A 21 -21.53 9.61 5.96
CA PHE A 21 -20.29 10.33 5.73
C PHE A 21 -19.80 10.97 7.05
N ASP A 22 -18.55 10.67 7.42
CA ASP A 22 -17.88 11.27 8.56
C ASP A 22 -16.58 11.93 8.10
N ALA A 23 -16.58 13.26 8.08
CA ALA A 23 -15.42 14.07 7.71
C ALA A 23 -14.26 13.93 8.71
N ASN A 24 -14.52 13.43 9.92
CA ASN A 24 -13.52 13.27 10.98
C ASN A 24 -13.04 11.82 11.11
N PHE A 25 -13.51 10.93 10.22
CA PHE A 25 -13.11 9.53 10.26
C PHE A 25 -11.58 9.41 10.15
N THR A 26 -10.97 8.72 11.12
CA THR A 26 -9.54 8.46 11.14
C THR A 26 -9.29 6.96 11.09
N ALA A 27 -8.57 6.53 10.05
CA ALA A 27 -8.09 5.16 9.92
C ALA A 27 -6.93 4.90 10.91
N THR A 28 -7.08 3.93 11.82
CA THR A 28 -6.03 3.53 12.77
C THR A 28 -5.71 2.04 12.68
N ALA A 29 -4.42 1.69 12.74
CA ALA A 29 -3.92 0.32 12.79
C ALA A 29 -2.52 0.25 13.44
N ASN A 30 -2.21 -0.86 14.10
CA ASN A 30 -0.85 -1.20 14.48
C ASN A 30 -0.10 -1.69 13.25
N THR A 31 1.01 -1.04 12.91
CA THR A 31 1.73 -1.31 11.67
C THR A 31 3.16 -1.73 11.95
N LEU A 32 3.54 -2.90 11.45
CA LEU A 32 4.93 -3.26 11.24
C LEU A 32 5.27 -2.98 9.78
N ALA A 33 6.43 -2.36 9.51
CA ALA A 33 6.89 -2.11 8.16
C ALA A 33 8.36 -2.51 7.97
N LEU A 34 8.67 -3.02 6.78
CA LEU A 34 10.02 -3.31 6.33
C LEU A 34 10.22 -2.71 4.94
N ASN A 35 11.23 -1.86 4.79
CA ASN A 35 11.46 -1.07 3.57
C ASN A 35 12.83 -1.39 2.97
N PHE A 36 12.83 -1.70 1.68
CA PHE A 36 14.04 -1.92 0.89
C PHE A 36 14.09 -0.86 -0.20
N THR A 37 15.07 0.03 -0.14
CA THR A 37 15.30 1.03 -1.19
C THR A 37 16.58 0.71 -1.93
N PHE A 38 16.52 0.65 -3.25
CA PHE A 38 17.68 0.41 -4.09
C PHE A 38 17.72 1.38 -5.27
N SER A 39 18.94 1.73 -5.68
CA SER A 39 19.19 2.49 -6.91
C SER A 39 19.14 1.57 -8.13
N THR A 40 18.55 2.04 -9.22
CA THR A 40 18.40 1.28 -10.47
C THR A 40 18.48 2.22 -11.69
N ASP A 41 18.20 1.73 -12.90
CA ASP A 41 18.17 2.57 -14.10
C ASP A 41 16.95 3.51 -14.08
N GLY A 42 17.20 4.81 -13.88
CA GLY A 42 16.17 5.84 -13.88
C GLY A 42 15.39 5.93 -15.19
N LYS A 43 16.00 5.63 -16.35
CA LYS A 43 15.31 5.65 -17.65
C LYS A 43 14.33 4.49 -17.79
N GLU A 44 14.64 3.34 -17.21
CA GLU A 44 13.71 2.21 -17.19
C GLU A 44 12.56 2.47 -16.22
N LEU A 45 12.82 3.08 -15.06
CA LEU A 45 11.78 3.47 -14.11
C LEU A 45 10.82 4.54 -14.69
N ASP A 46 11.36 5.53 -15.38
CA ASP A 46 10.58 6.66 -15.93
C ASP A 46 9.51 6.18 -16.93
N LYS A 47 9.72 5.05 -17.61
CA LYS A 47 8.74 4.44 -18.53
C LYS A 47 7.43 4.04 -17.85
N PHE A 48 7.44 3.81 -16.53
CA PHE A 48 6.24 3.45 -15.78
C PHE A 48 5.47 4.67 -15.26
N LEU A 49 6.06 5.87 -15.32
CA LEU A 49 5.41 7.08 -14.85
C LEU A 49 4.45 7.64 -15.91
N PRO A 50 3.19 7.93 -15.54
CA PRO A 50 2.26 8.60 -16.44
C PRO A 50 2.73 10.02 -16.76
N LYS A 51 2.27 10.55 -17.90
CA LYS A 51 2.50 11.95 -18.27
C LYS A 51 2.04 12.88 -17.15
N GLY A 52 2.90 13.85 -16.80
CA GLY A 52 2.67 14.80 -15.71
C GLY A 52 3.40 14.45 -14.42
N PHE A 53 3.94 13.23 -14.32
CA PHE A 53 4.87 12.83 -13.28
C PHE A 53 6.31 12.93 -13.77
N GLU A 54 7.22 13.21 -12.84
CA GLU A 54 8.67 13.28 -13.06
C GLU A 54 9.35 12.44 -11.97
N LEU A 55 10.24 11.51 -12.36
CA LEU A 55 11.03 10.74 -11.42
C LEU A 55 12.04 11.65 -10.70
N LEU A 56 12.00 11.68 -9.36
CA LEU A 56 12.90 12.54 -8.57
C LEU A 56 14.30 11.94 -8.40
N LYS A 57 14.37 10.61 -8.27
CA LYS A 57 15.61 9.86 -8.08
C LYS A 57 15.52 8.51 -8.78
N PRO A 58 16.65 7.97 -9.28
CA PRO A 58 16.70 6.63 -9.86
C PRO A 58 16.64 5.55 -8.77
N GLU A 59 15.62 5.59 -7.93
CA GLU A 59 15.41 4.75 -6.75
C GLU A 59 14.03 4.10 -6.81
N LEU A 60 13.97 2.85 -6.38
CA LEU A 60 12.73 2.11 -6.17
C LEU A 60 12.70 1.59 -4.73
N THR A 61 11.55 1.68 -4.09
CA THR A 61 11.32 1.13 -2.75
C THR A 61 10.30 0.00 -2.83
N ILE A 62 10.64 -1.14 -2.22
CA ILE A 62 9.72 -2.25 -1.93
C ILE A 62 9.45 -2.24 -0.42
N SER A 63 8.18 -2.09 -0.05
CA SER A 63 7.74 -1.98 1.34
C SER A 63 6.78 -3.11 1.69
N LEU A 64 7.12 -3.93 2.67
CA LEU A 64 6.15 -4.77 3.38
C LEU A 64 5.49 -3.93 4.47
N SER A 65 4.17 -3.99 4.58
CA SER A 65 3.44 -3.52 5.76
C SER A 65 2.49 -4.61 6.27
N GLN A 66 2.56 -4.91 7.56
CA GLN A 66 1.62 -5.77 8.26
C GLN A 66 0.75 -4.90 9.17
N LEU A 67 -0.54 -4.83 8.86
CA LEU A 67 -1.51 -4.04 9.61
C LEU A 67 -2.33 -4.96 10.50
N ARG A 68 -2.51 -4.57 11.77
CA ARG A 68 -3.29 -5.30 12.78
C ARG A 68 -4.17 -4.34 13.56
N GLY A 69 -5.34 -4.80 14.01
CA GLY A 69 -6.25 -3.98 14.82
C GLY A 69 -6.85 -2.82 14.03
N CYS A 70 -7.12 -3.01 12.73
CA CYS A 70 -7.60 -1.92 11.87
C CYS A 70 -9.04 -1.55 12.23
N ASN A 71 -9.30 -0.29 12.61
CA ASN A 71 -10.65 0.13 13.03
C ASN A 71 -11.67 0.11 11.88
N TRP A 72 -11.26 0.41 10.65
CA TRP A 72 -12.08 0.30 9.43
C TRP A 72 -12.35 -1.15 9.01
N PHE A 73 -11.69 -2.11 9.66
CA PHE A 73 -11.75 -3.53 9.33
C PHE A 73 -12.15 -4.38 10.54
N VAL A 74 -12.97 -3.81 11.44
CA VAL A 74 -13.53 -4.51 12.62
C VAL A 74 -12.43 -5.15 13.49
N GLY A 75 -11.30 -4.47 13.63
CA GLY A 75 -10.14 -4.97 14.39
C GLY A 75 -9.30 -6.01 13.64
N GLY A 76 -9.64 -6.33 12.38
CA GLY A 76 -8.91 -7.27 11.54
C GLY A 76 -7.50 -6.80 11.14
N GLY A 77 -6.84 -7.63 10.34
CA GLY A 77 -5.50 -7.37 9.83
C GLY A 77 -5.30 -7.93 8.43
N TYR A 78 -4.32 -7.38 7.74
CA TYR A 78 -3.88 -7.80 6.41
C TYR A 78 -2.43 -7.37 6.18
N ASN A 79 -1.81 -7.94 5.16
CA ASN A 79 -0.47 -7.60 4.74
C ASN A 79 -0.51 -6.98 3.34
N LEU A 80 0.43 -6.10 3.07
CA LEU A 80 0.64 -5.54 1.74
C LEU A 80 2.11 -5.41 1.40
N ILE A 81 2.41 -5.57 0.11
CA ILE A 81 3.70 -5.23 -0.49
C ILE A 81 3.47 -4.12 -1.51
N GLN A 82 4.12 -2.97 -1.30
CA GLN A 82 4.04 -1.83 -2.20
C GLN A 82 5.38 -1.62 -2.91
N VAL A 83 5.31 -1.49 -4.23
CA VAL A 83 6.44 -1.06 -5.06
C VAL A 83 6.18 0.39 -5.46
N GLN A 84 7.11 1.27 -5.13
CA GLN A 84 6.94 2.71 -5.30
C GLN A 84 8.23 3.41 -5.71
N VAL A 85 8.07 4.58 -6.33
CA VAL A 85 9.18 5.46 -6.72
C VAL A 85 8.93 6.87 -6.21
N PRO A 86 9.98 7.66 -5.91
CA PRO A 86 9.83 9.06 -5.55
C PRO A 86 9.53 9.88 -6.82
N ALA A 87 8.40 10.59 -6.83
CA ALA A 87 7.96 11.34 -8.00
C ALA A 87 7.44 12.72 -7.63
N ARG A 88 7.57 13.65 -8.58
CA ARG A 88 6.91 14.96 -8.56
C ARG A 88 5.72 14.94 -9.50
N PHE A 89 4.56 15.37 -9.01
CA PHE A 89 3.41 15.67 -9.86
C PHE A 89 3.44 17.14 -10.28
N ASN A 90 3.42 17.39 -11.59
CA ASN A 90 3.42 18.72 -12.19
C ASN A 90 2.06 18.99 -12.86
N GLY A 91 1.01 19.09 -12.05
CA GLY A 91 -0.36 19.36 -12.49
C GLY A 91 -0.61 20.82 -12.87
N LYS A 92 -1.80 21.07 -13.43
CA LYS A 92 -2.26 22.43 -13.75
C LYS A 92 -2.65 23.21 -12.50
N HIS A 93 -3.24 22.52 -11.51
CA HIS A 93 -3.68 23.10 -10.24
C HIS A 93 -2.69 22.76 -9.12
N ASP A 94 -2.39 21.47 -8.98
CA ASP A 94 -1.53 20.97 -7.91
C ASP A 94 -0.11 20.68 -8.40
N LYS A 95 0.86 21.00 -7.55
CA LYS A 95 2.27 20.62 -7.71
C LYS A 95 2.79 20.12 -6.38
N LEU A 96 3.23 18.87 -6.33
CA LEU A 96 3.69 18.25 -5.09
C LEU A 96 4.68 17.12 -5.36
N GLU A 97 5.51 16.84 -4.38
CA GLU A 97 6.44 15.70 -4.36
C GLU A 97 5.93 14.65 -3.39
N GLY A 98 6.13 13.38 -3.72
CA GLY A 98 5.71 12.27 -2.89
C GLY A 98 6.15 10.94 -3.45
N VAL A 99 5.46 9.88 -3.02
CA VAL A 99 5.65 8.54 -3.57
C VAL A 99 4.58 8.26 -4.62
N PHE A 100 4.99 7.70 -5.75
CA PHE A 100 4.09 7.16 -6.76
C PHE A 100 4.07 5.63 -6.62
N PRO A 101 2.96 5.03 -6.17
CA PRO A 101 2.83 3.57 -6.12
C PRO A 101 2.72 3.05 -7.56
N LEU A 102 3.66 2.18 -7.94
CA LEU A 102 3.61 1.47 -9.22
C LEU A 102 2.61 0.31 -9.15
N VAL A 103 2.62 -0.42 -8.04
CA VAL A 103 1.72 -1.55 -7.76
C VAL A 103 1.70 -1.83 -6.25
N ILE A 104 0.54 -2.28 -5.77
CA ILE A 104 0.37 -2.74 -4.40
C ILE A 104 -0.25 -4.15 -4.45
N TRP A 105 0.43 -5.13 -3.87
CA TRP A 105 -0.17 -6.42 -3.58
C TRP A 105 -0.74 -6.41 -2.16
N GLU A 106 -1.95 -6.90 -1.96
CA GLU A 106 -2.52 -7.15 -0.65
C GLU A 106 -3.09 -8.57 -0.58
N ASN A 107 -3.15 -9.14 0.63
CA ASN A 107 -3.71 -10.48 0.84
C ASN A 107 -5.19 -10.46 1.27
N ASN A 108 -5.88 -9.34 1.10
CA ASN A 108 -7.31 -9.23 1.42
C ASN A 108 -8.07 -8.35 0.42
N THR A 109 -9.21 -8.86 -0.08
CA THR A 109 -10.00 -8.19 -1.11
C THR A 109 -10.68 -6.90 -0.66
N ILE A 110 -10.99 -6.75 0.64
CA ILE A 110 -11.68 -5.57 1.18
C ILE A 110 -10.83 -4.30 1.02
N PRO A 111 -9.57 -4.24 1.51
CA PRO A 111 -8.70 -3.08 1.27
C PRO A 111 -8.29 -2.92 -0.20
N ILE A 112 -8.27 -3.99 -1.00
CA ILE A 112 -8.03 -3.93 -2.46
C ILE A 112 -9.16 -3.16 -3.14
N THR A 113 -10.40 -3.61 -2.92
CA THR A 113 -11.59 -3.03 -3.55
C THR A 113 -11.74 -1.57 -3.11
N GLY A 114 -11.66 -1.30 -1.81
CA GLY A 114 -11.73 0.05 -1.27
C GLY A 114 -10.66 0.97 -1.85
N GLY A 115 -9.38 0.57 -1.79
CA GLY A 115 -8.30 1.43 -2.30
C GLY A 115 -8.38 1.70 -3.80
N ARG A 116 -8.83 0.74 -4.60
CA ARG A 116 -9.01 0.93 -6.05
C ARG A 116 -10.16 1.88 -6.34
N GLU A 117 -11.33 1.62 -5.76
CA GLU A 117 -12.58 2.33 -6.08
C GLU A 117 -12.65 3.71 -5.43
N GLN A 118 -12.05 3.91 -4.26
CA GLN A 118 -12.17 5.14 -3.48
C GLN A 118 -11.01 6.12 -3.73
N SER A 119 -9.81 5.63 -4.02
CA SER A 119 -8.61 6.48 -4.12
C SER A 119 -7.68 6.16 -5.30
N GLY A 120 -8.08 5.25 -6.19
CA GLY A 120 -7.32 4.95 -7.41
C GLY A 120 -6.00 4.21 -7.16
N GLN A 121 -5.83 3.56 -6.00
CA GLN A 121 -4.60 2.82 -5.69
C GLN A 121 -4.45 1.59 -6.58
N PRO A 122 -3.26 1.28 -7.12
CA PRO A 122 -3.04 0.18 -8.06
C PRO A 122 -2.92 -1.18 -7.34
N LYS A 123 -3.99 -1.55 -6.61
CA LYS A 123 -4.01 -2.74 -5.77
C LYS A 123 -4.41 -4.00 -6.55
N ILE A 124 -3.76 -5.12 -6.25
CA ILE A 124 -4.06 -6.47 -6.74
C ILE A 124 -3.80 -7.51 -5.63
N PHE A 125 -4.29 -8.74 -5.82
CA PHE A 125 -4.17 -9.80 -4.82
C PHE A 125 -2.83 -10.56 -4.93
N ALA A 126 -2.25 -10.92 -3.78
CA ALA A 126 -1.26 -11.99 -3.65
C ALA A 126 -1.36 -12.63 -2.26
N ASP A 127 -0.94 -13.88 -2.14
CA ASP A 127 -0.64 -14.48 -0.84
C ASP A 127 0.63 -13.82 -0.30
N ILE A 128 0.59 -13.29 0.92
CA ILE A 128 1.71 -12.57 1.56
C ILE A 128 1.86 -13.10 2.99
N GLU A 129 2.98 -13.77 3.25
CA GLU A 129 3.28 -14.33 4.56
C GLU A 129 3.57 -13.25 5.59
N ASP A 130 3.31 -13.57 6.86
CA ASP A 130 3.74 -12.72 7.95
C ASP A 130 5.28 -12.61 8.00
N LEU A 131 5.79 -11.53 8.61
CA LEU A 131 7.22 -11.42 8.83
C LEU A 131 7.67 -12.51 9.80
N HIS A 132 8.50 -13.43 9.30
CA HIS A 132 9.15 -14.43 10.13
C HIS A 132 10.47 -13.87 10.65
N ALA A 133 10.79 -14.15 11.91
CA ALA A 133 12.04 -13.78 12.54
C ALA A 133 12.73 -15.02 13.11
N TYR A 134 13.97 -15.27 12.70
CA TYR A 134 14.78 -16.37 13.20
C TYR A 134 16.26 -16.03 13.13
N ASP A 135 16.98 -16.19 14.24
CA ASP A 135 18.43 -16.03 14.31
C ASP A 135 18.93 -14.69 13.71
N GLY A 136 18.33 -13.59 14.15
CA GLY A 136 18.69 -12.23 13.67
C GLY A 136 18.33 -11.93 12.22
N ARG A 137 17.60 -12.82 11.54
CA ARG A 137 17.07 -12.63 10.18
C ARG A 137 15.58 -12.43 10.20
N TYR A 138 15.11 -11.54 9.36
CA TYR A 138 13.71 -11.24 9.12
C TYR A 138 13.39 -11.54 7.66
N PHE A 139 12.36 -12.34 7.41
CA PHE A 139 12.02 -12.74 6.06
C PHE A 139 10.53 -12.90 5.85
N THR A 140 10.09 -12.62 4.63
CA THR A 140 8.74 -12.87 4.15
C THR A 140 8.79 -13.22 2.66
N ASN A 141 7.69 -13.71 2.12
CA ASN A 141 7.52 -13.91 0.69
C ASN A 141 6.09 -13.58 0.25
N ALA A 142 5.96 -13.30 -1.04
CA ALA A 142 4.66 -13.23 -1.69
C ALA A 142 4.58 -14.20 -2.86
N SER A 143 3.40 -14.79 -3.03
CA SER A 143 3.12 -15.78 -4.07
C SER A 143 1.75 -15.57 -4.72
N ILE A 144 1.59 -16.10 -5.92
CA ILE A 144 0.31 -16.20 -6.62
C ILE A 144 0.14 -17.65 -7.03
N PHE A 145 -0.95 -18.30 -6.60
CA PHE A 145 -1.22 -19.72 -6.87
C PHE A 145 -0.07 -20.66 -6.45
N GLY A 146 0.61 -20.33 -5.34
CA GLY A 146 1.75 -21.08 -4.82
C GLY A 146 3.10 -20.75 -5.49
N GLU A 147 3.12 -19.93 -6.55
CA GLU A 147 4.34 -19.51 -7.23
C GLU A 147 4.90 -18.23 -6.59
N THR A 148 6.04 -18.35 -5.92
CA THR A 148 6.71 -17.20 -5.28
C THR A 148 7.28 -16.25 -6.32
N PHE A 149 6.92 -14.96 -6.24
CA PHE A 149 7.46 -13.92 -7.13
C PHE A 149 8.26 -12.83 -6.38
N ILE A 150 8.08 -12.70 -5.06
CA ILE A 150 8.88 -11.80 -4.21
C ILE A 150 9.37 -12.56 -2.98
N ARG A 151 10.66 -12.37 -2.66
CA ARG A 151 11.27 -12.74 -1.38
C ARG A 151 11.96 -11.51 -0.81
N LEU A 152 11.70 -11.22 0.45
CA LEU A 152 12.31 -10.11 1.17
C LEU A 152 13.04 -10.68 2.37
N GLU A 153 14.31 -10.35 2.51
CA GLU A 153 15.15 -10.79 3.63
C GLU A 153 15.99 -9.62 4.12
N MET A 154 16.04 -9.45 5.44
CA MET A 154 16.91 -8.49 6.12
C MET A 154 17.65 -9.20 7.25
N SER A 155 18.96 -9.01 7.30
CA SER A 155 19.85 -9.52 8.34
C SER A 155 20.55 -8.36 9.06
N GLU A 156 21.11 -8.63 10.24
CA GLU A 156 22.00 -7.70 10.96
C GLU A 156 21.34 -6.35 11.29
N THR A 157 20.10 -6.37 11.77
CA THR A 157 19.41 -5.13 12.14
C THR A 157 20.07 -4.45 13.33
N LYS A 158 20.64 -3.26 13.11
CA LYS A 158 20.73 -2.27 14.19
C LYS A 158 19.32 -1.71 14.40
N LEU A 159 18.77 -1.89 15.59
CA LEU A 159 17.54 -1.20 15.96
C LEU A 159 17.78 0.31 15.81
N TRP A 160 16.86 0.98 15.13
CA TRP A 160 16.84 2.44 15.09
C TRP A 160 16.46 2.92 16.48
N GLU A 161 17.45 3.26 17.31
CA GLU A 161 17.19 3.94 18.58
C GLU A 161 16.77 5.36 18.26
N LYS A 162 15.51 5.68 18.55
CA LYS A 162 15.00 7.04 18.47
C LYS A 162 15.74 7.85 19.53
N GLU A 163 16.55 8.83 19.14
CA GLU A 163 17.14 9.79 20.08
C GLU A 163 16.01 10.42 20.91
N SER A 164 16.07 10.20 22.22
CA SER A 164 15.16 10.71 23.24
C SER A 164 15.43 12.16 23.59
#